data_AF-A0A3A8IPX0-F1
#
_entry.id   AF-A0A3A8IPX0-F1
#
_cell.length_a   1.000
_cell.length_b   1.000
_cell.length_c   1.000
_cell.angle_alpha   90.00
_cell.angle_beta   90.00
_cell.angle_gamma   90.00
#
_symmetry.space_group_name_H-M   'P 1'
#
loop_
_entity.id
_entity.type
_entity.pdbx_description
1 polymer ?
#
loop_
_entity_poly.entity_id
_entity_poly.type
_entity_poly.pdbx_seq_one_letter_code
_entity_poly.pdbx_strand_id
1 'polypeptide(L)'
;APPEPGLSRAELVELLRIRPLRAVGMAALHLGVWVAAAVAIARAGSVWVKLPLWMLAGGAVMGLIQLDHDAWHDNLFPRPWQNRLFGNALSLLVGIAYEPMRHDHLAHHRWNRTEKDPDAYNAGRRSLGLSALFYATVLLGIPLSLLYFNVLYPLQHFCRARLRRHGAVLLCYAGFYAGLFCLLSRHGL
;
A
#
# COMPACT_ATOMS: atom_id res chain seq x y z
N ALA A 1 9.26 5.50 -43.85
CA ALA A 1 8.16 4.79 -43.15
C ALA A 1 8.10 5.30 -41.72
N PRO A 2 6.93 5.64 -41.17
CA PRO A 2 6.83 5.90 -39.74
C PRO A 2 7.17 4.61 -38.97
N PRO A 3 7.85 4.69 -37.81
CA PRO A 3 8.13 3.50 -37.01
C PRO A 3 6.80 2.82 -36.63
N GLU A 4 6.74 1.49 -36.73
CA GLU A 4 5.53 0.76 -36.32
C GLU A 4 5.22 1.05 -34.85
N PRO A 5 3.99 1.43 -34.50
CA PRO A 5 3.60 1.67 -33.13
C PRO A 5 3.52 0.33 -32.39
N GLY A 6 4.59 -0.04 -31.70
CA GLY A 6 4.62 -1.25 -30.88
C GLY A 6 5.96 -1.43 -30.17
N LEU A 7 5.92 -1.97 -28.95
CA LEU A 7 7.14 -2.42 -28.26
C LEU A 7 7.65 -3.68 -28.96
N SER A 8 8.95 -3.72 -29.27
CA SER A 8 9.60 -4.94 -29.72
C SER A 8 9.56 -6.01 -28.63
N ARG A 9 9.68 -7.28 -29.03
CA ARG A 9 9.74 -8.40 -28.07
C ARG A 9 10.87 -8.23 -27.05
N ALA A 10 12.01 -7.68 -27.47
CA ALA A 10 13.15 -7.43 -26.59
C ALA A 10 12.83 -6.36 -25.53
N GLU A 11 12.18 -5.25 -25.95
CA GLU A 11 11.74 -4.20 -25.02
C GLU A 11 10.69 -4.71 -24.04
N LEU A 12 9.73 -5.51 -24.51
CA LEU A 12 8.73 -6.13 -23.64
C LEU A 12 9.38 -7.04 -22.59
N VAL A 13 10.33 -7.89 -23.01
CA VAL A 13 11.07 -8.77 -22.08
C VAL A 13 11.88 -7.95 -21.06
N GLU A 14 12.47 -6.83 -21.48
CA GLU A 14 13.21 -5.95 -20.58
C GLU A 14 12.28 -5.28 -19.55
N LEU A 15 11.11 -4.78 -20.00
CA LEU A 15 10.12 -4.14 -19.12
C LEU A 15 9.52 -5.12 -18.10
N LEU A 16 9.37 -6.39 -18.47
CA LEU A 16 8.87 -7.44 -17.58
C LEU A 16 9.96 -8.05 -16.69
N ARG A 17 11.22 -7.63 -16.81
CA ARG A 17 12.32 -8.20 -16.02
C ARG A 17 12.21 -7.80 -14.55
N ILE A 18 11.99 -8.79 -13.70
CA ILE A 18 12.02 -8.63 -12.24
C ILE A 18 13.46 -8.34 -11.77
N ARG A 19 13.64 -7.27 -10.99
CA ARG A 19 14.94 -6.81 -10.48
C ARG A 19 14.95 -6.78 -8.94
N PRO A 20 15.13 -7.92 -8.26
CA PRO A 20 14.90 -8.03 -6.82
C PRO A 20 15.85 -7.16 -5.99
N LEU A 21 17.11 -7.00 -6.41
CA LEU A 21 18.06 -6.11 -5.72
C LEU A 21 17.62 -4.64 -5.79
N ARG A 22 17.03 -4.22 -6.91
CA ARG A 22 16.47 -2.88 -7.05
C ARG A 22 15.25 -2.71 -6.15
N ALA A 23 14.37 -3.72 -6.05
CA ALA A 23 13.23 -3.70 -5.15
C ALA A 23 13.66 -3.53 -3.68
N VAL A 24 14.62 -4.34 -3.23
CA VAL A 24 15.16 -4.24 -1.86
C VAL A 24 15.86 -2.89 -1.62
N GLY A 25 16.66 -2.41 -2.59
CA GLY A 25 17.31 -1.10 -2.49
C GLY A 25 16.30 0.06 -2.41
N MET A 26 15.22 0.01 -3.19
CA MET A 26 14.14 0.98 -3.11
C MET A 26 13.42 0.90 -1.77
N ALA A 27 13.11 -0.28 -1.26
CA ALA A 27 12.49 -0.44 0.04
C ALA A 27 13.36 0.13 1.16
N ALA A 28 14.66 -0.19 1.16
CA ALA A 28 15.62 0.33 2.12
C ALA A 28 15.73 1.87 2.06
N LEU A 29 15.76 2.44 0.84
CA LEU A 29 15.76 3.89 0.64
C LEU A 29 14.52 4.54 1.23
N HIS A 30 13.33 4.05 0.89
CA HIS A 30 12.07 4.66 1.33
C HIS A 30 11.86 4.46 2.83
N LEU A 31 12.16 3.29 3.37
CA LEU A 31 12.13 3.05 4.82
C LEU A 31 13.12 3.97 5.55
N GLY A 32 14.34 4.11 5.02
CA GLY A 32 15.37 4.99 5.58
C GLY A 32 14.94 6.45 5.57
N VAL A 33 14.39 6.96 4.46
CA VAL A 33 13.86 8.32 4.36
C VAL A 33 12.69 8.53 5.31
N TRP A 34 11.78 7.57 5.41
CA TRP A 34 10.63 7.66 6.30
C TRP A 34 11.06 7.75 7.78
N VAL A 35 11.96 6.87 8.22
CA VAL A 35 12.51 6.88 9.58
C VAL A 35 13.31 8.16 9.84
N ALA A 36 14.19 8.57 8.94
CA ALA A 36 14.98 9.79 9.09
C ALA A 36 14.08 11.04 9.17
N ALA A 37 13.05 11.12 8.33
CA ALA A 37 12.08 12.21 8.36
C ALA A 37 11.31 12.22 9.69
N ALA A 38 10.82 11.07 10.16
CA ALA A 38 10.12 10.97 11.46
C ALA A 38 11.01 11.44 12.63
N VAL A 39 12.27 11.02 12.63
CA VAL A 39 13.28 11.41 13.62
C VAL A 39 13.58 12.92 13.56
N ALA A 40 13.62 13.52 12.37
CA ALA A 40 13.80 14.95 12.19
C ALA A 40 12.56 15.75 12.62
N ILE A 41 11.35 15.28 12.29
CA ILE A 41 10.07 15.89 12.72
C ILE A 41 9.99 15.95 14.24
N ALA A 42 10.37 14.87 14.93
CA ALA A 42 10.36 14.80 16.38
C ALA A 42 11.29 15.81 17.04
N ARG A 43 12.41 16.17 16.39
CA ARG A 43 13.39 17.15 16.88
C ARG A 43 13.14 18.58 16.41
N ALA A 44 12.31 18.79 15.39
CA ALA A 44 12.04 20.11 14.86
C ALA A 44 11.18 20.93 15.83
N GLY A 45 11.64 22.12 16.22
CA GLY A 45 10.85 23.07 17.02
C GLY A 45 9.86 23.90 16.20
N SER A 46 10.08 24.04 14.90
CA SER A 46 9.27 24.89 14.01
C SER A 46 8.34 24.06 13.13
N VAL A 47 7.05 24.44 13.09
CA VAL A 47 6.06 23.82 12.18
C VAL A 47 6.45 23.99 10.71
N TRP A 48 7.10 25.09 10.34
CA TRP A 48 7.55 25.35 8.98
C TRP A 48 8.64 24.39 8.51
N VAL A 49 9.40 23.80 9.43
CA VAL A 49 10.35 22.72 9.14
C VAL A 49 9.64 21.37 9.12
N LYS A 50 8.63 21.17 9.99
CA LYS A 50 7.84 19.92 10.02
C LYS A 50 7.05 19.69 8.74
N LEU A 51 6.49 20.73 8.13
CA LEU A 51 5.69 20.64 6.91
C LEU A 51 6.42 19.92 5.75
N PRO A 52 7.59 20.40 5.27
CA PRO A 52 8.32 19.71 4.21
C PRO A 52 8.80 18.31 4.64
N LEU A 53 9.10 18.09 5.91
CA LEU A 53 9.47 16.76 6.42
C LEU A 53 8.28 15.79 6.42
N TRP A 54 7.06 16.24 6.70
CA TRP A 54 5.85 15.42 6.56
C TRP A 54 5.60 15.06 5.10
N MET A 55 5.82 15.99 4.16
CA MET A 55 5.72 15.68 2.73
C MET A 55 6.75 14.63 2.31
N LEU A 56 8.00 14.74 2.81
CA LEU A 56 9.04 13.76 2.56
C LEU A 56 8.70 12.38 3.14
N ALA A 57 8.22 12.34 4.39
CA ALA A 57 7.76 11.12 5.03
C ALA A 57 6.58 10.48 4.28
N GLY A 58 5.60 11.30 3.86
CA GLY A 58 4.46 10.84 3.06
C GLY A 58 4.88 10.26 1.72
N GLY A 59 5.80 10.93 0.99
CA GLY A 59 6.35 10.41 -0.26
C GLY A 59 7.10 9.10 -0.08
N ALA A 60 7.85 8.96 1.01
CA ALA A 60 8.53 7.72 1.36
C ALA A 60 7.55 6.57 1.63
N VAL A 61 6.50 6.82 2.40
CA VAL A 61 5.42 5.84 2.65
C VAL A 61 4.72 5.46 1.34
N MET A 62 4.42 6.42 0.46
CA MET A 62 3.80 6.13 -0.84
C MET A 62 4.70 5.22 -1.71
N GLY A 63 6.01 5.43 -1.70
CA GLY A 63 6.92 4.54 -2.43
C GLY A 63 7.00 3.13 -1.83
N LEU A 64 6.85 2.97 -0.50
CA LEU A 64 6.69 1.65 0.11
C LEU A 64 5.38 0.99 -0.31
N ILE A 65 4.26 1.74 -0.34
CA ILE A 65 2.96 1.24 -0.81
C ILE A 65 3.04 0.82 -2.28
N GLN A 66 3.81 1.53 -3.12
CA GLN A 66 4.01 1.14 -4.51
C GLN A 66 4.75 -0.20 -4.65
N LEU A 67 5.69 -0.49 -3.75
CA LEU A 67 6.36 -1.79 -3.71
C LEU A 67 5.40 -2.88 -3.21
N ASP A 68 4.56 -2.60 -2.21
CA ASP A 68 3.51 -3.54 -1.75
C ASP A 68 2.51 -3.83 -2.89
N HIS A 69 2.12 -2.81 -3.65
CA HIS A 69 1.33 -2.93 -4.87
C HIS A 69 1.95 -3.91 -5.88
N ASP A 70 3.25 -3.77 -6.16
CA ASP A 70 3.94 -4.68 -7.08
C ASP A 70 4.00 -6.11 -6.53
N ALA A 71 4.02 -6.26 -5.21
CA ALA A 71 3.91 -7.55 -4.54
C ALA A 71 2.49 -8.15 -4.61
N TRP A 72 1.42 -7.36 -4.71
CA TRP A 72 0.06 -7.86 -4.96
C TRP A 72 -0.05 -8.55 -6.33
N HIS A 73 0.70 -8.04 -7.30
CA HIS A 73 0.78 -8.56 -8.67
C HIS A 73 1.79 -9.70 -8.86
N ASP A 74 2.50 -10.11 -7.80
CA ASP A 74 3.59 -11.09 -7.89
C ASP A 74 4.76 -10.64 -8.81
N ASN A 75 4.94 -9.33 -9.01
CA ASN A 75 5.94 -8.75 -9.92
C ASN A 75 7.20 -8.21 -9.22
N LEU A 76 7.22 -8.17 -7.88
CA LEU A 76 8.33 -7.60 -7.11
C LEU A 76 9.51 -8.57 -6.96
N PHE A 77 9.21 -9.87 -6.78
CA PHE A 77 10.17 -10.96 -6.63
C PHE A 77 9.84 -12.16 -7.51
N PRO A 78 10.84 -12.99 -7.89
CA PRO A 78 10.62 -14.11 -8.80
C PRO A 78 9.68 -15.20 -8.29
N ARG A 79 9.58 -15.39 -6.97
CA ARG A 79 8.75 -16.45 -6.37
C ARG A 79 7.52 -15.84 -5.69
N PRO A 80 6.31 -16.38 -5.90
CA PRO A 80 5.09 -15.84 -5.29
C PRO A 80 5.13 -15.75 -3.76
N TRP A 81 5.77 -16.72 -3.09
CA TRP A 81 5.88 -16.67 -1.62
C TRP A 81 6.75 -15.50 -1.14
N GLN A 82 7.74 -15.06 -1.93
CA GLN A 82 8.60 -13.91 -1.59
C GLN A 82 7.79 -12.62 -1.67
N ASN A 83 6.96 -12.46 -2.70
CA ASN A 83 6.03 -11.34 -2.82
C ASN A 83 5.06 -11.30 -1.63
N ARG A 84 4.46 -12.44 -1.28
CA ARG A 84 3.56 -12.52 -0.13
C ARG A 84 4.26 -12.17 1.18
N LEU A 85 5.45 -12.71 1.43
CA LEU A 85 6.20 -12.40 2.66
C LEU A 85 6.53 -10.90 2.73
N PHE A 86 7.07 -10.36 1.64
CA PHE A 86 7.49 -8.96 1.58
C PHE A 86 6.31 -8.00 1.67
N GLY A 87 5.24 -8.28 0.93
CA GLY A 87 4.02 -7.49 0.98
C GLY A 87 3.36 -7.53 2.36
N ASN A 88 3.28 -8.70 3.02
CA ASN A 88 2.80 -8.76 4.41
C ASN A 88 3.67 -7.92 5.37
N ALA A 89 4.99 -7.90 5.17
CA ALA A 89 5.87 -7.05 5.98
C ALA A 89 5.62 -5.55 5.75
N LEU A 90 5.39 -5.12 4.50
CA LEU A 90 5.07 -3.72 4.20
C LEU A 90 3.68 -3.32 4.67
N SER A 91 2.69 -4.17 4.41
CA SER A 91 1.32 -4.07 4.91
C SER A 91 1.28 -3.94 6.44
N LEU A 92 2.12 -4.71 7.17
CA LEU A 92 2.27 -4.58 8.62
C LEU A 92 2.78 -3.20 9.05
N LEU A 93 3.65 -2.54 8.28
CA LEU A 93 4.14 -1.20 8.63
C LEU A 93 3.04 -0.14 8.56
N VAL A 94 2.12 -0.28 7.60
CA VAL A 94 1.00 0.66 7.37
C VAL A 94 -0.23 0.28 8.20
N GLY A 95 -0.29 -0.95 8.72
CA GLY A 95 -1.37 -1.45 9.57
C GLY A 95 -2.61 -1.93 8.80
N ILE A 96 -2.50 -2.10 7.49
CA ILE A 96 -3.55 -2.64 6.63
C ILE A 96 -3.15 -4.05 6.20
N ALA A 97 -4.05 -5.02 6.29
CA ALA A 97 -3.72 -6.41 5.96
C ALA A 97 -3.53 -6.61 4.45
N TYR A 98 -2.49 -7.38 4.10
CA TYR A 98 -2.08 -7.66 2.72
C TYR A 98 -3.16 -8.36 1.88
N GLU A 99 -3.77 -9.44 2.40
CA GLU A 99 -4.67 -10.28 1.61
C GLU A 99 -5.96 -9.55 1.18
N PRO A 100 -6.65 -8.77 2.05
CA PRO A 100 -7.78 -7.93 1.64
C PRO A 100 -7.40 -6.89 0.59
N MET A 101 -6.31 -6.14 0.78
CA MET A 101 -5.83 -5.16 -0.19
C MET A 101 -5.51 -5.80 -1.54
N ARG A 102 -4.77 -6.91 -1.54
CA ARG A 102 -4.45 -7.65 -2.77
C ARG A 102 -5.71 -8.15 -3.47
N HIS A 103 -6.66 -8.69 -2.71
CA HIS A 103 -7.89 -9.23 -3.28
C HIS A 103 -8.73 -8.12 -3.95
N ASP A 104 -8.84 -6.98 -3.27
CA ASP A 104 -9.55 -5.81 -3.77
C ASP A 104 -8.88 -5.21 -5.00
N HIS A 105 -7.57 -4.99 -4.92
CA HIS A 105 -6.77 -4.44 -6.00
C HIS A 105 -6.82 -5.28 -7.28
N LEU A 106 -6.74 -6.61 -7.15
CA LEU A 106 -6.88 -7.50 -8.31
C LEU A 106 -8.30 -7.49 -8.87
N ALA A 107 -9.32 -7.28 -8.04
CA ALA A 107 -10.69 -7.09 -8.50
C ALA A 107 -10.86 -5.76 -9.25
N HIS A 108 -10.26 -4.67 -8.75
CA HIS A 108 -10.15 -3.39 -9.44
C HIS A 108 -9.55 -3.58 -10.84
N HIS A 109 -8.38 -4.20 -10.96
CA HIS A 109 -7.75 -4.42 -12.26
C HIS A 109 -8.59 -5.30 -13.20
N ARG A 110 -9.30 -6.31 -12.65
CA ARG A 110 -10.16 -7.19 -13.44
C ARG A 110 -11.39 -6.48 -14.00
N TRP A 111 -11.96 -5.55 -13.23
CA TRP A 111 -13.24 -4.89 -13.53
C TRP A 111 -13.10 -3.39 -13.78
N ASN A 112 -11.89 -2.90 -14.01
CA ASN A 112 -11.57 -1.49 -14.12
C ASN A 112 -12.51 -0.78 -15.11
N ARG A 113 -13.04 0.38 -14.71
CA ARG A 113 -14.00 1.18 -15.48
C ARG A 113 -15.32 0.47 -15.79
N THR A 114 -15.71 -0.47 -14.94
CA THR A 114 -17.05 -1.06 -14.95
C THR A 114 -17.72 -0.85 -13.60
N GLU A 115 -19.02 -1.05 -13.52
CA GLU A 115 -19.78 -0.97 -12.26
C GLU A 115 -19.36 -2.04 -11.23
N LYS A 116 -18.61 -3.06 -11.65
CA LYS A 116 -18.08 -4.14 -10.79
C LYS A 116 -16.74 -3.79 -10.16
N ASP A 117 -16.16 -2.64 -10.53
CA ASP A 117 -14.94 -2.13 -9.93
C ASP A 117 -15.20 -1.78 -8.46
N PRO A 118 -14.48 -2.34 -7.47
CA PRO A 118 -14.60 -1.90 -6.07
C PRO A 118 -14.32 -0.40 -5.91
N ASP A 119 -13.54 0.19 -6.82
CA ASP A 119 -13.22 1.62 -6.85
C ASP A 119 -14.13 2.43 -7.80
N ALA A 120 -15.30 1.89 -8.18
CA ALA A 120 -16.23 2.54 -9.12
C ALA A 120 -16.74 3.93 -8.68
N TYR A 121 -16.45 4.38 -7.44
CA TYR A 121 -16.71 5.76 -7.00
C TYR A 121 -15.93 6.82 -7.81
N ASN A 122 -15.02 6.40 -8.69
CA ASN A 122 -14.33 7.26 -9.67
C ASN A 122 -14.75 6.99 -11.14
N ALA A 123 -15.67 6.05 -11.39
CA ALA A 123 -16.08 5.63 -12.72
C ALA A 123 -17.32 6.40 -13.19
N GLY A 124 -17.36 6.77 -14.49
CA GLY A 124 -18.51 7.44 -15.12
C GLY A 124 -18.21 8.84 -15.64
N ARG A 125 -19.26 9.57 -16.03
CA ARG A 125 -19.13 10.96 -16.53
C ARG A 125 -18.76 11.89 -15.38
N ARG A 126 -17.75 12.74 -15.59
CA ARG A 126 -17.33 13.76 -14.62
C ARG A 126 -18.51 14.66 -14.25
N SER A 127 -18.76 14.76 -12.96
CA SER A 127 -19.75 15.67 -12.37
C SER A 127 -19.18 16.29 -11.10
N LEU A 128 -19.77 17.39 -10.63
CA LEU A 128 -19.38 17.99 -9.36
C LEU A 128 -19.59 17.00 -8.20
N GLY A 129 -20.70 16.26 -8.20
CA GLY A 129 -20.99 15.25 -7.19
C GLY A 129 -19.96 14.11 -7.17
N LEU A 130 -19.57 13.59 -8.34
CA LEU A 130 -18.53 12.56 -8.44
C LEU A 130 -17.17 13.07 -8.00
N SER A 131 -16.85 14.33 -8.34
CA SER A 131 -15.60 14.96 -7.90
C SER A 131 -15.57 15.14 -6.38
N ALA A 132 -16.68 15.59 -5.79
CA ALA A 132 -16.82 15.72 -4.34
C ALA A 132 -16.69 14.36 -3.64
N LEU A 133 -17.33 13.31 -4.15
CA LEU A 133 -17.22 11.94 -3.63
C LEU A 133 -15.78 11.41 -3.72
N PHE A 134 -15.11 11.63 -4.84
CA PHE A 134 -13.71 11.25 -5.02
C PHE A 134 -12.81 11.92 -3.98
N TYR A 135 -12.88 13.25 -3.82
CA TYR A 135 -12.05 13.95 -2.84
C TYR A 135 -12.44 13.65 -1.40
N ALA A 136 -13.73 13.43 -1.11
CA ALA A 136 -14.15 12.94 0.21
C ALA A 136 -13.53 11.57 0.51
N THR A 137 -13.48 10.67 -0.48
CA THR A 137 -12.83 9.37 -0.35
C THR A 137 -11.31 9.50 -0.22
N VAL A 138 -10.66 10.44 -0.91
CA VAL A 138 -9.22 10.69 -0.70
C VAL A 138 -8.93 11.21 0.72
N LEU A 139 -9.73 12.17 1.21
CA LEU A 139 -9.52 12.81 2.52
C LEU A 139 -9.89 11.92 3.70
N LEU A 140 -11.02 11.21 3.60
CA LEU A 140 -11.56 10.37 4.68
C LEU A 140 -11.21 8.89 4.49
N GLY A 141 -10.93 8.46 3.26
CA GLY A 141 -10.68 7.05 2.94
C GLY A 141 -9.33 6.56 3.48
N ILE A 142 -8.30 7.40 3.62
CA ILE A 142 -7.04 6.98 4.25
C ILE A 142 -7.29 6.51 5.70
N PRO A 143 -7.89 7.32 6.62
CA PRO A 143 -8.19 6.83 7.96
C PRO A 143 -9.24 5.71 7.98
N LEU A 144 -10.19 5.70 7.04
CA LEU A 144 -11.21 4.64 6.95
C LEU A 144 -10.67 3.34 6.34
N SER A 145 -9.57 3.37 5.59
CA SER A 145 -8.99 2.19 4.92
C SER A 145 -8.58 1.12 5.92
N LEU A 146 -8.10 1.52 7.10
CA LEU A 146 -7.81 0.62 8.21
C LEU A 146 -9.05 -0.17 8.64
N LEU A 147 -10.20 0.50 8.79
CA LEU A 147 -11.45 -0.18 9.14
C LEU A 147 -11.97 -1.03 7.97
N TYR A 148 -11.95 -0.46 6.76
CA TYR A 148 -12.51 -1.12 5.59
C TYR A 148 -11.76 -2.41 5.26
N PHE A 149 -10.45 -2.33 5.03
CA PHE A 149 -9.67 -3.49 4.59
C PHE A 149 -9.40 -4.49 5.72
N ASN A 150 -9.31 -4.05 6.98
CA ASN A 150 -9.11 -5.01 8.08
C ASN A 150 -10.41 -5.64 8.57
N VAL A 151 -11.58 -5.01 8.40
CA VAL A 151 -12.83 -5.49 8.99
C VAL A 151 -13.93 -5.67 7.95
N LEU A 152 -14.37 -4.59 7.31
CA LEU A 152 -15.57 -4.63 6.47
C LEU A 152 -15.40 -5.50 5.23
N TYR A 153 -14.29 -5.31 4.51
CA TYR A 153 -14.01 -6.01 3.26
C TYR A 153 -13.87 -7.53 3.45
N PRO A 154 -13.08 -8.05 4.41
CA PRO A 154 -13.00 -9.48 4.66
C PRO A 154 -14.36 -10.09 5.05
N LEU A 155 -15.18 -9.38 5.82
CA LEU A 155 -16.51 -9.86 6.20
C LEU A 155 -17.45 -9.98 4.99
N GLN A 156 -17.29 -9.10 3.99
CA GLN A 156 -18.09 -9.09 2.77
C GLN A 156 -17.62 -10.13 1.75
N HIS A 157 -16.30 -10.36 1.64
CA HIS A 157 -15.72 -11.09 0.51
C HIS A 157 -15.05 -12.43 0.86
N PHE A 158 -14.72 -12.70 2.13
CA PHE A 158 -13.98 -13.90 2.49
C PHE A 158 -14.90 -15.02 3.00
N CYS A 159 -14.61 -16.25 2.57
CA CYS A 159 -15.21 -17.43 3.18
C CYS A 159 -14.70 -17.62 4.62
N ARG A 160 -15.43 -18.39 5.45
CA ARG A 160 -15.09 -18.62 6.87
C ARG A 160 -13.64 -19.08 7.09
N ALA A 161 -13.13 -19.98 6.24
CA ALA A 161 -11.75 -20.46 6.36
C ALA A 161 -10.72 -19.36 6.09
N ARG A 162 -10.97 -18.47 5.11
CA ARG A 162 -10.10 -17.33 4.82
C ARG A 162 -10.21 -16.26 5.90
N LEU A 163 -11.42 -16.01 6.43
CA LEU A 163 -11.64 -15.09 7.54
C LEU A 163 -10.89 -15.51 8.82
N ARG A 164 -10.83 -16.82 9.13
CA ARG A 164 -10.02 -17.33 10.25
C ARG A 164 -8.53 -17.02 10.10
N ARG A 165 -7.97 -17.18 8.90
CA ARG A 165 -6.57 -16.84 8.62
C ARG A 165 -6.33 -15.34 8.74
N HIS A 166 -7.26 -14.54 8.21
CA HIS A 166 -7.22 -13.08 8.35
C HIS A 166 -7.24 -12.64 9.82
N GLY A 167 -8.10 -13.26 10.64
CA GLY A 167 -8.12 -13.00 12.09
C GLY A 167 -6.77 -13.30 12.76
N ALA A 168 -6.09 -14.38 12.39
CA ALA A 168 -4.75 -14.67 12.89
C ALA A 168 -3.72 -13.60 12.48
N VAL A 169 -3.80 -13.09 11.24
CA VAL A 169 -2.95 -11.99 10.77
C VAL A 169 -3.19 -10.72 11.59
N LEU A 170 -4.44 -10.36 11.86
CA LEU A 170 -4.76 -9.19 12.68
C LEU A 170 -4.28 -9.34 14.13
N LEU A 171 -4.33 -10.55 14.70
CA LEU A 171 -3.76 -10.80 16.02
C LEU A 171 -2.23 -10.63 16.02
N CYS A 172 -1.54 -11.08 14.97
CA CYS A 172 -0.10 -10.81 14.81
C CYS A 172 0.18 -9.31 14.69
N TYR A 173 -0.63 -8.57 13.93
CA TYR A 173 -0.48 -7.11 13.80
C TYR A 173 -0.70 -6.43 15.15
N ALA A 174 -1.77 -6.78 15.86
CA ALA A 174 -2.06 -6.25 17.19
C ALA A 174 -0.92 -6.55 18.17
N GLY A 175 -0.38 -7.77 18.17
CA GLY A 175 0.77 -8.15 18.98
C GLY A 175 2.04 -7.35 18.65
N PHE A 176 2.32 -7.14 17.36
CA PHE A 176 3.44 -6.32 16.91
C PHE A 176 3.31 -4.87 17.38
N TYR A 177 2.17 -4.22 17.14
CA TYR A 177 1.95 -2.84 17.54
C TYR A 177 1.90 -2.68 19.06
N ALA A 178 1.28 -3.60 19.80
CA ALA A 178 1.31 -3.60 21.26
C ALA A 178 2.75 -3.68 21.79
N GLY A 179 3.55 -4.60 21.24
CA GLY A 179 4.97 -4.72 21.60
C GLY A 179 5.76 -3.45 21.28
N LEU A 180 5.55 -2.87 20.10
CA LEU A 180 6.19 -1.63 19.68
C LEU A 180 5.83 -0.46 20.61
N PHE A 181 4.54 -0.25 20.89
CA PHE A 181 4.11 0.83 21.79
C PHE A 181 4.56 0.62 23.23
N CYS A 182 4.56 -0.62 23.73
CA CYS A 182 5.13 -0.92 25.04
C CYS A 182 6.62 -0.60 25.11
N LEU A 183 7.39 -0.89 24.04
CA LEU A 183 8.80 -0.55 23.96
C LEU A 183 9.02 0.96 23.95
N LEU A 184 8.30 1.69 23.08
CA LEU A 184 8.41 3.14 22.95
C LEU A 184 8.07 3.84 24.27
N SER A 185 6.95 3.44 24.90
CA SER A 185 6.52 3.98 26.20
C SER A 185 7.56 3.78 27.30
N ARG A 186 8.24 2.62 27.35
CA ARG A 186 9.32 2.35 28.31
C ARG A 186 10.55 3.23 28.10
N HIS A 187 10.75 3.76 26.90
CA HIS A 187 11.85 4.64 26.55
C HIS A 187 11.47 6.13 26.49
N GLY A 188 10.26 6.48 26.93
CA GLY A 188 9.79 7.88 26.96
C GLY A 188 9.55 8.49 25.57
N LEU A 189 9.27 7.63 24.58
CA LEU A 189 8.88 7.99 23.21
C LEU A 189 7.38 7.77 22.98
#